data_AF-A0A815S7I7-F1
#
_entry.id   AF-A0A815S7I7-F1
#
_cell.length_a   1.000
_cell.length_b   1.000
_cell.length_c   1.000
_cell.angle_alpha   90.00
_cell.angle_beta   90.00
_cell.angle_gamma   90.00
#
_symmetry.space_group_name_H-M   'P 1'
#
loop_
_entity.id
_entity.type
_entity.pdbx_description
1 polymer ?
#
loop_
_entity_poly.entity_id
_entity_poly.type
_entity_poly.pdbx_seq_one_letter_code
_entity_poly.pdbx_strand_id
1 'polypeptide(L)'
;MFQAQAQSLSTQLTQAMINDFTLSFSTIRKTTQSNALLSGQLTNYYLYTLRGNTYTSVTPYSYGNCSCGSTYTCKSQSSIVNYSNNRVYLYVPGIYIGCYIIEALLQSDLRCFYNQSCIDSLQPFLALSTRMNISALDRSLLVRFVENSTIQEMVDELMIETWNSSIMYENYYNECQPSECSYTVETKNDAIYIITTLIGLVGGLITVLKLIVPRMVKLIAFCIRRHRMRQNAVIPIG
;
A
#
# COMPACT_ATOMS: atom_id res chain seq x y z
N MET A 1 14.65 18.99 -17.76
CA MET A 1 14.92 17.55 -17.61
C MET A 1 14.32 17.01 -16.30
N PHE A 2 14.67 17.56 -15.13
CA PHE A 2 14.13 17.16 -13.83
C PHE A 2 12.59 17.20 -13.73
N GLN A 3 11.95 18.27 -14.21
CA GLN A 3 10.49 18.41 -14.16
C GLN A 3 9.74 17.35 -14.99
N ALA A 4 10.29 16.96 -16.14
CA ALA A 4 9.71 15.90 -16.97
C ALA A 4 9.85 14.51 -16.31
N GLN A 5 10.98 14.26 -15.63
CA GLN A 5 11.18 13.03 -14.85
C GLN A 5 10.25 12.96 -13.63
N ALA A 6 10.07 14.09 -12.93
CA ALA A 6 9.15 14.19 -11.81
C ALA A 6 7.69 13.96 -12.23
N GLN A 7 7.26 14.56 -13.35
CA GLN A 7 5.93 14.31 -13.92
C GLN A 7 5.75 12.84 -14.32
N SER A 8 6.74 12.25 -15.01
CA SER A 8 6.70 10.83 -15.38
C SER A 8 6.59 9.92 -14.16
N LEU A 9 7.33 10.22 -13.09
CA LEU A 9 7.28 9.44 -11.85
C LEU A 9 5.92 9.59 -11.16
N SER A 10 5.38 10.81 -11.10
CA SER A 10 4.04 11.07 -10.56
C SER A 10 2.98 10.28 -11.31
N THR A 11 3.00 10.29 -12.65
CA THR A 11 2.04 9.53 -13.47
C THR A 11 2.17 8.02 -13.24
N GLN A 12 3.40 7.50 -13.17
CA GLN A 12 3.64 6.08 -12.89
C GLN A 12 3.11 5.69 -11.50
N LEU A 13 3.36 6.52 -10.48
CA LEU A 13 2.87 6.30 -9.12
C LEU A 13 1.34 6.30 -9.09
N THR A 14 0.69 7.29 -9.71
CA THR A 14 -0.76 7.37 -9.81
C THR A 14 -1.34 6.10 -10.45
N GLN A 15 -0.79 5.66 -11.59
CA GLN A 15 -1.27 4.46 -12.26
C GLN A 15 -1.06 3.19 -11.43
N ALA A 16 0.07 3.07 -10.75
CA ALA A 16 0.35 1.94 -9.87
C ALA A 16 -0.65 1.88 -8.71
N MET A 17 -0.92 3.02 -8.05
CA MET A 17 -1.90 3.10 -6.97
C MET A 17 -3.31 2.72 -7.42
N ILE A 18 -3.75 3.23 -8.58
CA ILE A 18 -5.04 2.86 -9.17
C ILE A 18 -5.10 1.35 -9.39
N ASN A 19 -4.10 0.78 -10.06
CA ASN A 19 -4.10 -0.65 -10.38
C ASN A 19 -4.11 -1.53 -9.13
N ASP A 20 -3.28 -1.22 -8.13
CA ASP A 20 -3.19 -1.98 -6.88
C ASP A 20 -4.49 -1.90 -6.08
N PHE A 21 -5.10 -0.72 -6.04
CA PHE A 21 -6.39 -0.53 -5.40
C PHE A 21 -7.49 -1.32 -6.13
N THR A 22 -7.61 -1.19 -7.44
CA THR A 22 -8.62 -1.90 -8.24
C THR A 22 -8.45 -3.41 -8.13
N LEU A 23 -7.22 -3.91 -8.15
CA LEU A 23 -6.92 -5.33 -7.96
C LEU A 23 -7.36 -5.82 -6.58
N SER A 24 -6.95 -5.11 -5.53
CA SER A 24 -7.31 -5.45 -4.15
C SER A 24 -8.83 -5.43 -3.96
N PHE A 25 -9.48 -4.40 -4.47
CA PHE A 25 -10.92 -4.20 -4.36
C PHE A 25 -11.70 -5.27 -5.13
N SER A 26 -11.31 -5.58 -6.37
CA SER A 26 -11.88 -6.69 -7.15
C SER A 26 -11.72 -8.03 -6.43
N THR A 27 -10.56 -8.25 -5.80
CA THR A 27 -10.28 -9.49 -5.07
C THR A 27 -11.24 -9.66 -3.90
N ILE A 28 -11.48 -8.59 -3.11
CA ILE A 28 -12.46 -8.62 -2.02
C ILE A 28 -13.85 -8.96 -2.57
N ARG A 29 -14.33 -8.24 -3.59
CA ARG A 29 -15.67 -8.42 -4.17
C ARG A 29 -15.90 -9.86 -4.66
N LYS A 30 -14.96 -10.39 -5.44
CA LYS A 30 -15.04 -11.76 -5.99
C LYS A 30 -14.94 -12.82 -4.90
N THR A 31 -14.10 -12.60 -3.90
CA THR A 31 -13.95 -13.55 -2.78
C THR A 31 -15.19 -13.57 -1.90
N THR A 32 -15.79 -12.40 -1.61
CA THR A 32 -17.04 -12.28 -0.86
C THR A 32 -18.18 -13.05 -1.54
N GLN A 33 -18.34 -12.89 -2.86
CA GLN A 33 -19.32 -13.65 -3.63
C GLN A 33 -19.01 -15.15 -3.64
N SER A 34 -17.78 -15.54 -3.97
CA SER A 34 -17.42 -16.95 -4.16
C SER A 34 -17.58 -17.78 -2.89
N ASN A 35 -17.42 -17.14 -1.73
CA ASN A 35 -17.66 -17.77 -0.43
C ASN A 35 -19.13 -17.64 0.04
N ALA A 36 -20.00 -17.07 -0.78
CA ALA A 36 -21.41 -16.81 -0.48
C ALA A 36 -21.61 -16.18 0.92
N LEU A 37 -20.72 -15.25 1.30
CA LEU A 37 -20.74 -14.67 2.65
C LEU A 37 -22.07 -13.96 2.89
N LEU A 38 -22.68 -14.16 4.05
CA LEU A 38 -23.90 -13.47 4.43
C LEU A 38 -23.62 -11.98 4.63
N SER A 39 -24.45 -11.13 4.04
CA SER A 39 -24.42 -9.70 4.33
C SER A 39 -24.91 -9.44 5.76
N GLY A 40 -24.33 -8.45 6.44
CA GLY A 40 -24.73 -8.12 7.82
C GLY A 40 -26.20 -7.70 7.97
N GLN A 41 -26.81 -7.23 6.89
CA GLN A 41 -28.23 -6.85 6.83
C GLN A 41 -29.12 -7.93 6.17
N LEU A 42 -28.57 -9.12 5.88
CA LEU A 42 -29.26 -10.23 5.22
C LEU A 42 -29.94 -9.86 3.88
N THR A 43 -29.35 -8.91 3.15
CA THR A 43 -29.81 -8.41 1.86
C THR A 43 -29.49 -9.33 0.69
N ASN A 44 -28.67 -10.38 0.89
CA ASN A 44 -28.34 -11.39 -0.12
C ASN A 44 -28.98 -12.75 0.10
N TYR A 45 -29.26 -13.15 1.35
CA TYR A 45 -29.86 -14.45 1.65
C TYR A 45 -30.81 -14.32 2.84
N TYR A 46 -31.96 -14.98 2.73
CA TYR A 46 -32.87 -15.20 3.83
C TYR A 46 -32.46 -16.43 4.62
N LEU A 47 -32.50 -16.29 5.94
CA LEU A 47 -32.34 -17.37 6.90
C LEU A 47 -33.69 -17.65 7.53
N TYR A 48 -34.15 -18.89 7.46
CA TYR A 48 -35.34 -19.31 8.18
C TYR A 48 -35.15 -20.71 8.76
N THR A 49 -35.85 -20.96 9.85
CA THR A 49 -35.81 -22.25 10.53
C THR A 49 -36.95 -23.15 10.06
N LEU A 50 -36.66 -24.45 9.98
CA LEU A 50 -37.59 -25.50 9.60
C LEU A 50 -37.76 -26.48 10.76
N ARG A 51 -38.94 -27.13 10.80
CA ARG A 51 -39.32 -28.15 11.80
C ARG A 51 -39.11 -27.71 13.26
N GLY A 52 -39.60 -26.53 13.64
CA GLY A 52 -39.51 -26.07 15.04
C GLY A 52 -38.08 -25.76 15.49
N ASN A 53 -37.29 -25.10 14.65
CA ASN A 53 -35.92 -24.65 14.91
C ASN A 53 -34.81 -25.72 14.89
N THR A 54 -35.08 -26.93 14.39
CA THR A 54 -34.03 -27.97 14.31
C THR A 54 -33.10 -27.80 13.10
N TYR A 55 -33.58 -27.18 12.02
CA TYR A 55 -32.80 -26.98 10.79
C TYR A 55 -32.85 -25.53 10.35
N THR A 56 -31.73 -25.00 9.89
CA THR A 56 -31.66 -23.68 9.24
C THR A 56 -31.56 -23.88 7.73
N SER A 57 -32.44 -23.21 6.99
CA SER A 57 -32.40 -23.15 5.54
C SER A 57 -31.97 -21.74 5.11
N VAL A 58 -31.22 -21.69 4.01
CA VAL A 58 -30.69 -20.46 3.42
C VAL A 58 -31.20 -20.38 1.99
N THR A 59 -31.86 -19.28 1.65
CA THR A 59 -32.37 -19.05 0.28
C THR A 59 -31.92 -17.69 -0.23
N PRO A 60 -31.50 -17.58 -1.50
CA PRO A 60 -31.02 -16.31 -2.04
C PRO A 60 -32.16 -15.29 -2.16
N TYR A 61 -31.86 -14.06 -1.75
CA TYR A 61 -32.74 -12.92 -2.00
C TYR A 61 -32.77 -12.63 -3.51
N SER A 62 -33.91 -12.13 -4.01
CA SER A 62 -34.03 -11.71 -5.41
C SER A 62 -34.49 -10.26 -5.52
N TYR A 63 -33.75 -9.46 -6.28
CA TYR A 63 -34.10 -8.08 -6.64
C TYR A 63 -34.70 -8.10 -8.05
N GLY A 64 -36.03 -8.10 -8.12
CA GLY A 64 -36.75 -8.30 -9.39
C GLY A 64 -36.47 -9.69 -9.96
N ASN A 65 -35.96 -9.75 -11.20
CA ASN A 65 -35.57 -10.99 -11.87
C ASN A 65 -34.10 -11.40 -11.60
N CYS A 66 -33.40 -10.71 -10.71
CA CYS A 66 -31.99 -10.96 -10.40
C CYS A 66 -31.84 -11.64 -9.04
N SER A 67 -31.27 -12.85 -9.01
CA SER A 67 -31.04 -13.61 -7.77
C SER A 67 -29.61 -13.48 -7.24
N CYS A 68 -29.49 -13.25 -5.94
CA CYS A 68 -28.20 -13.17 -5.25
C CYS A 68 -27.41 -14.48 -5.21
N GLY A 69 -28.07 -15.62 -5.49
CA GLY A 69 -27.40 -16.90 -5.65
C GLY A 69 -26.73 -17.05 -7.02
N SER A 70 -27.15 -16.26 -8.02
CA SER A 70 -26.62 -16.30 -9.38
C SER A 70 -25.62 -15.18 -9.64
N THR A 71 -25.90 -13.98 -9.16
CA THR A 71 -24.99 -12.83 -9.29
C THR A 71 -25.05 -11.93 -8.06
N TYR A 72 -23.92 -11.34 -7.72
CA TYR A 72 -23.73 -10.46 -6.57
C TYR A 72 -24.06 -8.99 -6.89
N THR A 73 -24.23 -8.66 -8.18
CA THR A 73 -24.48 -7.30 -8.67
C THR A 73 -25.96 -6.93 -8.71
N CYS A 74 -26.87 -7.81 -8.27
CA CYS A 74 -28.30 -7.47 -8.26
C CYS A 74 -28.57 -6.23 -7.42
N LYS A 75 -29.43 -5.37 -7.93
CA LYS A 75 -29.84 -4.13 -7.27
C LYS A 75 -31.31 -3.79 -7.52
N SER A 76 -31.87 -3.01 -6.61
CA SER A 76 -33.13 -2.29 -6.77
C SER A 76 -32.99 -0.88 -6.23
N GLN A 77 -33.82 0.03 -6.74
CA GLN A 77 -33.91 1.40 -6.26
C GLN A 77 -34.17 1.42 -4.75
N SER A 78 -33.30 2.11 -4.00
CA SER A 78 -33.47 2.22 -2.55
C SER A 78 -34.69 3.06 -2.21
N SER A 79 -35.37 2.66 -1.14
CA SER A 79 -36.57 3.33 -0.66
C SER A 79 -36.72 3.24 0.84
N ILE A 80 -37.37 4.25 1.40
CA ILE A 80 -37.78 4.29 2.80
C ILE A 80 -39.20 3.74 2.87
N VAL A 81 -39.34 2.63 3.58
CA VAL A 81 -40.60 1.88 3.69
C VAL A 81 -41.09 1.83 5.13
N ASN A 82 -42.41 1.88 5.29
CA ASN A 82 -43.02 1.51 6.56
C ASN A 82 -43.03 -0.01 6.67
N TYR A 83 -42.36 -0.56 7.67
CA TYR A 83 -42.30 -2.01 7.86
C TYR A 83 -43.66 -2.66 8.13
N SER A 84 -44.58 -1.95 8.80
CA SER A 84 -45.87 -2.51 9.24
C SER A 84 -46.87 -2.75 8.11
N ASN A 85 -46.83 -1.92 7.05
CA ASN A 85 -47.79 -2.02 5.93
C ASN A 85 -47.13 -2.05 4.56
N ASN A 86 -45.79 -2.13 4.51
CA ASN A 86 -44.98 -2.17 3.30
C ASN A 86 -45.20 -0.97 2.35
N ARG A 87 -45.69 0.16 2.86
CA ARG A 87 -45.89 1.38 2.07
C ARG A 87 -44.56 2.08 1.87
N VAL A 88 -44.25 2.41 0.62
CA VAL A 88 -43.10 3.24 0.27
C VAL A 88 -43.42 4.70 0.55
N TYR A 89 -42.57 5.36 1.34
CA TYR A 89 -42.65 6.79 1.60
C TYR A 89 -41.83 7.61 0.59
N LEU A 90 -40.62 7.14 0.30
CA LEU A 90 -39.67 7.87 -0.53
C LEU A 90 -38.76 6.87 -1.25
N TYR A 91 -38.59 7.05 -2.56
CA TYR A 91 -37.46 6.48 -3.29
C TYR A 91 -36.31 7.49 -3.25
N VAL A 92 -35.09 7.02 -3.00
CA VAL A 92 -33.91 7.89 -2.88
C VAL A 92 -33.12 7.88 -4.19
N PRO A 93 -33.32 8.85 -5.10
CA PRO A 93 -32.76 8.80 -6.45
C PRO A 93 -31.23 8.66 -6.43
N GLY A 94 -30.72 7.78 -7.29
CA GLY A 94 -29.28 7.50 -7.37
C GLY A 94 -28.78 6.51 -6.33
N ILE A 95 -29.54 6.19 -5.29
CA ILE A 95 -29.13 5.22 -4.25
C ILE A 95 -29.83 3.89 -4.47
N TYR A 96 -29.05 2.80 -4.46
CA TYR A 96 -29.55 1.45 -4.63
C TYR A 96 -29.31 0.59 -3.38
N ILE A 97 -30.15 -0.44 -3.24
CA ILE A 97 -29.95 -1.60 -2.37
C ILE A 97 -29.72 -2.83 -3.24
N GLY A 98 -29.01 -3.83 -2.74
CA GLY A 98 -28.67 -5.01 -3.52
C GLY A 98 -28.14 -6.14 -2.65
N CYS A 99 -27.66 -7.21 -3.29
CA CYS A 99 -27.17 -8.40 -2.57
C CYS A 99 -26.14 -8.02 -1.51
N TYR A 100 -25.11 -7.30 -1.94
CA TYR A 100 -24.10 -6.74 -1.06
C TYR A 100 -24.17 -5.21 -1.09
N ILE A 101 -24.04 -4.60 0.08
CA ILE A 101 -24.05 -3.14 0.23
C ILE A 101 -23.01 -2.50 -0.68
N ILE A 102 -21.81 -3.08 -0.78
CA ILE A 102 -20.74 -2.54 -1.63
C ILE A 102 -21.11 -2.57 -3.12
N GLU A 103 -21.77 -3.63 -3.60
CA GLU A 103 -22.16 -3.74 -5.01
C GLU A 103 -23.30 -2.79 -5.37
N ALA A 104 -24.24 -2.60 -4.44
CA ALA A 104 -25.31 -1.63 -4.59
C ALA A 104 -24.76 -0.20 -4.55
N LEU A 105 -23.82 0.07 -3.65
CA LEU A 105 -23.16 1.37 -3.51
C LEU A 105 -22.39 1.74 -4.77
N LEU A 106 -21.53 0.85 -5.28
CA LEU A 106 -20.76 1.09 -6.51
C LEU A 106 -21.65 1.43 -7.71
N GLN A 107 -22.84 0.82 -7.76
CA GLN A 107 -23.83 1.07 -8.81
C GLN A 107 -24.72 2.29 -8.53
N SER A 108 -24.61 2.89 -7.35
CA SER A 108 -25.27 4.14 -6.97
C SER A 108 -24.48 5.34 -7.45
N ASP A 109 -25.11 6.51 -7.40
CA ASP A 109 -24.54 7.80 -7.70
C ASP A 109 -25.03 8.83 -6.67
N LEU A 110 -24.50 10.05 -6.72
CA LEU A 110 -24.71 11.06 -5.68
C LEU A 110 -25.78 12.09 -6.05
N ARG A 111 -26.60 11.86 -7.09
CA ARG A 111 -27.54 12.88 -7.61
C ARG A 111 -28.50 13.45 -6.56
N CYS A 112 -28.91 12.67 -5.56
CA CYS A 112 -29.75 13.17 -4.46
C CYS A 112 -29.04 14.23 -3.60
N PHE A 113 -27.72 14.10 -3.41
CA PHE A 113 -26.93 15.02 -2.60
C PHE A 113 -26.76 16.41 -3.24
N TYR A 114 -26.99 16.53 -4.55
CA TYR A 114 -26.99 17.82 -5.29
C TYR A 114 -28.39 18.41 -5.47
N ASN A 115 -29.42 17.79 -4.85
CA ASN A 115 -30.81 18.23 -4.97
C ASN A 115 -31.40 18.53 -3.58
N GLN A 116 -31.63 19.81 -3.30
CA GLN A 116 -32.16 20.25 -2.00
C GLN A 116 -33.49 19.58 -1.67
N SER A 117 -34.41 19.48 -2.63
CA SER A 117 -35.71 18.83 -2.39
C SER A 117 -35.57 17.34 -2.04
N CYS A 118 -34.54 16.66 -2.57
CA CYS A 118 -34.24 15.28 -2.19
C CYS A 118 -33.75 15.20 -0.74
N ILE A 119 -32.82 16.07 -0.35
CA ILE A 119 -32.30 16.16 1.02
C ILE A 119 -33.43 16.50 2.01
N ASP A 120 -34.26 17.48 1.68
CA ASP A 120 -35.40 17.89 2.50
C ASP A 120 -36.38 16.74 2.72
N SER A 121 -36.56 15.88 1.70
CA SER A 121 -37.40 14.68 1.78
C SER A 121 -36.78 13.57 2.65
N LEU A 122 -35.44 13.50 2.72
CA LEU A 122 -34.71 12.53 3.55
C LEU A 122 -34.64 12.94 5.02
N GLN A 123 -34.58 14.26 5.30
CA GLN A 123 -34.34 14.81 6.62
C GLN A 123 -35.25 14.25 7.73
N PRO A 124 -36.56 14.00 7.53
CA PRO A 124 -37.43 13.43 8.56
C PRO A 124 -37.03 12.02 9.03
N PHE A 125 -36.28 11.29 8.20
CA PHE A 125 -35.87 9.91 8.45
C PHE A 125 -34.46 9.81 9.03
N LEU A 126 -33.69 10.90 9.03
CA LEU A 126 -32.41 10.96 9.70
C LEU A 126 -32.69 11.16 11.20
N ALA A 127 -32.25 10.23 12.04
CA ALA A 127 -32.44 10.27 13.50
C ALA A 127 -31.53 11.33 14.17
N LEU A 128 -31.64 12.57 13.69
CA LEU A 128 -30.85 13.69 14.16
C LEU A 128 -31.56 14.32 15.37
N SER A 129 -30.83 14.38 16.49
CA SER A 129 -31.30 15.03 17.73
C SER A 129 -31.56 16.53 17.55
N THR A 130 -31.03 17.13 16.49
CA THR A 130 -31.23 18.53 16.09
C THR A 130 -31.58 18.60 14.61
N ARG A 131 -32.50 19.52 14.25
CA ARG A 131 -32.76 19.86 12.84
C ARG A 131 -31.52 20.58 12.30
N MET A 132 -30.55 19.83 11.79
CA MET A 132 -29.42 20.40 11.06
C MET A 132 -29.93 20.97 9.74
N ASN A 133 -29.50 22.18 9.41
CA ASN A 133 -29.78 22.77 8.11
C ASN A 133 -28.80 22.17 7.10
N ILE A 134 -29.22 21.09 6.43
CA ILE A 134 -28.39 20.36 5.48
C ILE A 134 -28.65 20.95 4.10
N SER A 135 -27.65 21.62 3.55
CA SER A 135 -27.69 22.13 2.18
C SER A 135 -27.22 21.08 1.19
N ALA A 136 -27.80 21.09 -0.01
CA ALA A 136 -27.30 20.35 -1.15
C ALA A 136 -25.86 20.76 -1.50
N LEU A 137 -25.13 19.80 -2.06
CA LEU A 137 -23.80 20.00 -2.59
C LEU A 137 -23.85 20.96 -3.79
N ASP A 138 -22.80 21.76 -3.93
CA ASP A 138 -22.68 22.73 -5.01
C ASP A 138 -22.21 22.05 -6.30
N ARG A 139 -23.07 22.09 -7.32
CA ARG A 139 -22.79 21.56 -8.66
C ARG A 139 -21.65 22.29 -9.35
N SER A 140 -21.43 23.57 -9.02
CA SER A 140 -20.39 24.39 -9.65
C SER A 140 -18.97 23.99 -9.26
N LEU A 141 -18.83 23.20 -8.18
CA LEU A 141 -17.55 22.68 -7.70
C LEU A 141 -17.15 21.35 -8.35
N LEU A 142 -18.03 20.75 -9.15
CA LEU A 142 -17.73 19.53 -9.89
C LEU A 142 -16.72 19.83 -11.01
N VAL A 143 -15.61 19.08 -11.03
CA VAL A 143 -14.54 19.27 -12.03
C VAL A 143 -14.51 18.10 -12.99
N ARG A 144 -14.50 16.87 -12.46
CA ARG A 144 -14.30 15.63 -13.20
C ARG A 144 -15.54 14.74 -13.19
N PHE A 145 -16.11 14.49 -12.01
CA PHE A 145 -17.27 13.61 -11.88
C PHE A 145 -18.55 14.44 -11.93
N VAL A 146 -19.53 13.96 -12.69
CA VAL A 146 -20.86 14.60 -12.77
C VAL A 146 -21.82 13.95 -11.77
N GLU A 147 -22.96 14.56 -11.48
CA GLU A 147 -23.89 14.09 -10.45
C GLU A 147 -24.38 12.65 -10.65
N ASN A 148 -24.50 12.21 -11.91
CA ASN A 148 -24.93 10.87 -12.29
C ASN A 148 -23.76 9.90 -12.52
N SER A 149 -22.51 10.32 -12.27
CA SER A 149 -21.38 9.41 -12.22
C SER A 149 -21.59 8.41 -11.10
N THR A 150 -21.44 7.14 -11.42
CA THR A 150 -21.55 6.07 -10.44
C THR A 150 -20.40 6.14 -9.45
N ILE A 151 -20.63 5.65 -8.23
CA ILE A 151 -19.59 5.54 -7.22
C ILE A 151 -18.48 4.61 -7.72
N GLN A 152 -18.78 3.62 -8.58
CA GLN A 152 -17.74 2.83 -9.22
C GLN A 152 -16.82 3.68 -10.10
N GLU A 153 -17.36 4.53 -10.97
CA GLU A 153 -16.55 5.41 -11.82
C GLU A 153 -15.67 6.35 -10.98
N MET A 154 -16.18 6.84 -9.84
CA MET A 154 -15.38 7.61 -8.90
C MET A 154 -14.28 6.76 -8.25
N VAL A 155 -14.64 5.59 -7.71
CA VAL A 155 -13.74 4.69 -6.99
C VAL A 155 -12.64 4.10 -7.87
N ASP A 156 -12.94 3.79 -9.13
CA ASP A 156 -11.96 3.32 -10.13
C ASP A 156 -10.87 4.38 -10.40
N GLU A 157 -11.14 5.63 -10.01
CA GLU A 157 -10.26 6.78 -10.12
C GLU A 157 -9.87 7.33 -8.74
N LEU A 158 -9.92 6.48 -7.71
CA LEU A 158 -9.60 6.77 -6.31
C LEU A 158 -10.44 7.91 -5.68
N MET A 159 -11.56 8.25 -6.31
CA MET A 159 -12.43 9.40 -5.97
C MET A 159 -11.69 10.75 -6.05
N ILE A 160 -10.67 10.84 -6.90
CA ILE A 160 -9.84 12.05 -7.05
C ILE A 160 -10.34 12.88 -8.22
N GLU A 161 -10.83 14.09 -7.91
CA GLU A 161 -11.28 15.11 -8.88
C GLU A 161 -10.10 15.68 -9.69
N THR A 162 -9.01 16.05 -9.03
CA THR A 162 -7.82 16.63 -9.69
C THR A 162 -6.52 16.20 -9.02
N TRP A 163 -5.55 15.77 -9.82
CA TRP A 163 -4.18 15.57 -9.38
C TRP A 163 -3.40 16.87 -9.48
N ASN A 164 -3.20 17.56 -8.35
CA ASN A 164 -2.38 18.76 -8.31
C ASN A 164 -0.89 18.39 -8.12
N SER A 165 -0.18 18.13 -9.22
CA SER A 165 1.27 17.87 -9.20
C SER A 165 2.12 19.14 -9.00
N SER A 166 1.48 20.30 -8.92
CA SER A 166 2.11 21.62 -8.72
C SER A 166 2.36 21.96 -7.26
N ILE A 167 2.09 21.03 -6.32
CA ILE A 167 2.54 21.19 -4.93
C ILE A 167 4.06 21.35 -4.98
N MET A 168 4.48 22.56 -4.63
CA MET A 168 5.83 23.08 -4.81
C MET A 168 6.80 22.20 -4.03
N TYR A 169 7.42 21.25 -4.74
CA TYR A 169 8.56 20.49 -4.23
C TYR A 169 9.57 21.43 -3.59
N GLU A 170 9.74 22.64 -4.13
CA GLU A 170 10.61 23.68 -3.57
C GLU A 170 10.22 24.08 -2.14
N ASN A 171 8.94 24.32 -1.84
CA ASN A 171 8.51 24.63 -0.46
C ASN A 171 8.65 23.41 0.46
N TYR A 172 8.28 22.22 -0.02
CA TYR A 172 8.44 20.98 0.76
C TYR A 172 9.92 20.69 1.05
N TYR A 173 10.81 20.83 0.05
CA TYR A 173 12.24 20.64 0.20
C TYR A 173 12.89 21.73 1.04
N ASN A 174 12.45 22.99 0.95
CA ASN A 174 12.95 24.06 1.81
C ASN A 174 12.57 23.84 3.27
N GLU A 175 11.35 23.39 3.55
CA GLU A 175 10.90 23.06 4.92
C GLU A 175 11.55 21.79 5.45
N CYS A 176 11.75 20.79 4.58
CA CYS A 176 12.34 19.50 4.95
C CYS A 176 13.85 19.43 4.68
N GLN A 177 14.52 20.55 4.40
CA GLN A 177 15.95 20.56 4.09
C GLN A 177 16.71 20.16 5.37
N PRO A 178 17.43 19.03 5.36
CA PRO A 178 18.25 18.67 6.51
C PRO A 178 19.35 19.73 6.69
N SER A 179 19.52 20.23 7.92
CA SER A 179 20.58 21.20 8.24
C SER A 179 21.98 20.63 8.00
N GLU A 180 22.12 19.31 8.10
CA GLU A 180 23.32 18.57 7.74
C GLU A 180 22.94 17.25 7.05
N CYS A 181 23.60 16.95 5.94
CA CYS A 181 23.44 15.66 5.26
C CYS A 181 24.32 14.62 5.93
N SER A 182 23.71 13.60 6.56
CA SER A 182 24.42 12.39 6.99
C SER A 182 24.28 11.32 5.92
N TYR A 183 25.41 10.78 5.47
CA TYR A 183 25.45 9.63 4.59
C TYR A 183 26.01 8.44 5.37
N THR A 184 25.26 7.35 5.44
CA THR A 184 25.74 6.06 5.93
C THR A 184 26.40 5.32 4.76
N VAL A 185 27.72 5.14 4.84
CA VAL A 185 28.44 4.28 3.90
C VAL A 185 28.24 2.83 4.36
N GLU A 186 27.23 2.16 3.81
CA GLU A 186 26.97 0.75 4.04
C GLU A 186 27.97 -0.11 3.24
N THR A 187 29.10 -0.49 3.86
CA THR A 187 30.02 -1.48 3.27
C THR A 187 29.52 -2.89 3.56
N LYS A 188 29.06 -3.60 2.53
CA LYS A 188 28.76 -5.04 2.66
C LYS A 188 30.06 -5.81 2.91
N ASN A 189 30.09 -6.57 4.01
CA ASN A 189 31.10 -7.57 4.39
C ASN A 189 32.32 -7.09 5.21
N ASP A 190 32.18 -6.09 6.07
CA ASP A 190 33.27 -5.63 6.96
C ASP A 190 33.91 -6.77 7.78
N ALA A 191 33.11 -7.68 8.35
CA ALA A 191 33.64 -8.77 9.16
C ALA A 191 34.53 -9.74 8.37
N ILE A 192 34.10 -10.12 7.15
CA ILE A 192 34.89 -11.01 6.28
C ILE A 192 36.17 -10.30 5.83
N TYR A 193 36.09 -9.02 5.48
CA TYR A 193 37.25 -8.23 5.08
C TYR A 193 38.28 -8.11 6.21
N ILE A 194 37.85 -7.83 7.45
CA ILE A 194 38.74 -7.78 8.62
C ILE A 194 39.43 -9.13 8.86
N ILE A 195 38.68 -10.24 8.82
CA ILE A 195 39.21 -11.59 9.03
C ILE A 195 40.24 -11.96 7.95
N THR A 196 39.90 -11.74 6.66
CA THR A 196 40.82 -12.05 5.55
C THR A 196 42.09 -11.20 5.60
N THR A 197 41.99 -9.94 6.02
CA THR A 197 43.14 -9.04 6.16
C THR A 197 44.09 -9.52 7.27
N LEU A 198 43.55 -9.94 8.42
CA LEU A 198 44.35 -10.50 9.51
C LEU A 198 45.06 -11.79 9.11
N ILE A 199 44.35 -12.70 8.42
CA ILE A 199 44.94 -13.96 7.91
C ILE A 199 46.05 -13.65 6.90
N GLY A 200 45.82 -12.70 5.98
CA GLY A 200 46.81 -12.27 4.99
C GLY A 200 48.06 -11.66 5.64
N LEU A 201 47.89 -10.82 6.66
CA LEU A 201 49.01 -10.21 7.40
C LEU A 201 49.85 -11.24 8.14
N VAL A 202 49.21 -12.14 8.89
CA VAL A 202 49.92 -13.20 9.63
C VAL A 202 50.62 -14.15 8.67
N GLY A 203 49.92 -14.59 7.62
CA GLY A 203 50.50 -15.48 6.60
C GLY A 203 51.66 -14.84 5.85
N GLY A 204 51.50 -13.58 5.44
CA GLY A 204 52.53 -12.82 4.73
C GLY A 204 53.77 -12.61 5.58
N LEU A 205 53.59 -12.18 6.83
CA LEU A 205 54.70 -11.92 7.76
C LEU A 205 55.53 -13.17 8.03
N ILE A 206 54.88 -14.31 8.30
CA ILE A 206 55.58 -15.59 8.55
C ILE A 206 56.37 -16.02 7.31
N THR A 207 55.79 -15.87 6.13
CA THR A 207 56.42 -16.28 4.86
C THR A 207 57.66 -15.42 4.56
N VAL A 208 57.54 -14.10 4.71
CA VAL A 208 58.65 -13.16 4.50
C VAL A 208 59.76 -13.42 5.52
N LEU A 209 59.42 -13.64 6.78
CA LEU A 209 60.40 -13.90 7.84
C LEU A 209 61.19 -15.21 7.58
N LYS A 210 60.51 -16.28 7.16
CA LYS A 210 61.17 -17.55 6.75
C LYS A 210 62.14 -17.38 5.58
N LEU A 211 61.92 -16.40 4.70
CA LEU A 211 62.80 -16.12 3.57
C LEU A 211 64.00 -15.24 3.96
N ILE A 212 63.76 -14.21 4.78
CA ILE A 212 64.77 -13.21 5.15
C ILE A 212 65.74 -13.76 6.23
N VAL A 213 65.23 -14.44 7.25
CA VAL A 213 66.04 -14.94 8.39
C VAL A 213 67.24 -15.79 7.95
N PRO A 214 67.11 -16.83 7.10
CA PRO A 214 68.27 -17.64 6.72
C PRO A 214 69.30 -16.85 5.88
N ARG A 215 68.88 -15.85 5.11
CA ARG A 215 69.81 -14.97 4.39
C ARG A 215 70.56 -14.05 5.35
N MET A 216 69.86 -13.46 6.31
CA MET A 216 70.47 -12.62 7.35
C MET A 216 71.45 -13.42 8.22
N VAL A 217 71.08 -14.63 8.65
CA VAL A 217 71.97 -15.50 9.44
C VAL A 217 73.22 -15.88 8.66
N LYS A 218 73.10 -16.22 7.37
CA LYS A 218 74.27 -16.51 6.51
C LYS A 218 75.19 -15.29 6.35
N LEU A 219 74.62 -14.10 6.16
CA LEU A 219 75.37 -12.84 6.08
C LEU A 219 76.13 -12.56 7.37
N ILE A 220 75.46 -12.67 8.53
CA ILE A 220 76.08 -12.47 9.84
C ILE A 220 77.19 -13.50 10.08
N ALA A 221 76.94 -14.78 9.81
CA ALA A 221 77.94 -15.84 9.95
C ALA A 221 79.15 -15.63 9.02
N PHE A 222 78.92 -15.16 7.79
CA PHE A 222 79.99 -14.80 6.86
C PHE A 222 80.84 -13.64 7.39
N CYS A 223 80.22 -12.57 7.90
CA CYS A 223 80.92 -11.44 8.50
C CYS A 223 81.75 -11.86 9.72
N ILE A 224 81.20 -12.68 10.62
CA ILE A 224 81.90 -13.20 11.80
C ILE A 224 83.10 -14.07 11.39
N ARG A 225 82.94 -14.98 10.42
CA ARG A 225 84.04 -15.80 9.90
C ARG A 225 85.15 -14.95 9.30
N ARG A 226 84.80 -13.91 8.53
CA ARG A 226 85.76 -12.97 7.93
C ARG A 226 86.51 -12.15 8.98
N HIS A 227 85.86 -11.76 10.07
CA HIS A 227 86.52 -11.08 11.19
C HIS A 227 87.48 -12.01 11.97
N ARG A 228 87.08 -13.26 12.25
CA ARG A 228 87.97 -14.25 12.90
C ARG A 228 89.20 -14.58 12.05
N MET A 229 89.05 -14.72 10.73
CA MET A 229 90.19 -14.92 9.81
C MET A 229 91.15 -13.72 9.83
N ARG A 230 90.64 -12.49 9.99
CA ARG A 230 91.47 -11.29 10.15
C ARG A 230 92.18 -11.22 11.50
N GLN A 231 91.61 -11.78 12.58
CA GLN A 231 92.25 -11.83 13.90
C GLN A 231 93.31 -12.94 14.01
N ASN A 232 93.08 -14.12 13.41
CA ASN A 232 94.04 -15.23 13.43
C ASN A 232 95.24 -15.03 12.50
N ALA A 233 95.18 -14.09 11.56
CA ALA A 233 96.32 -13.71 10.70
C ALA A 233 97.34 -12.77 11.39
N VAL A 234 97.12 -12.42 12.67
CA VAL A 234 97.93 -11.43 13.43
C VAL A 234 98.64 -12.04 14.65
N ILE A 235 98.72 -13.38 14.76
CA ILE A 235 99.59 -14.05 15.76
C ILE A 235 100.74 -14.77 15.05
N PRO A 236 101.91 -14.12 14.88
CA PRO A 236 103.15 -14.78 14.55
C PRO A 236 103.75 -15.46 15.80
N ILE A 237 104.38 -16.59 15.53
CA ILE A 237 105.25 -17.36 16.40
C ILE A 237 106.42 -16.45 16.80
N GLY A 238 106.64 -16.30 18.09
CA GLY A 238 107.90 -15.89 18.70
C GLY A 238 108.24 -16.93 19.76
#